data_AF-A0A512DTZ9-F1
#
_entry.id   AF-A0A512DTZ9-F1
#
_cell.length_a   1.000
_cell.length_b   1.000
_cell.length_c   1.000
_cell.angle_alpha   90.00
_cell.angle_beta   90.00
_cell.angle_gamma   90.00
#
_symmetry.space_group_name_H-M   'P 1'
#
loop_
_entity.id
_entity.type
_entity.pdbx_description
1 polymer ?
#
loop_
_entity_poly.entity_id
_entity_poly.type
_entity_poly.pdbx_seq_one_letter_code
_entity_poly.pdbx_strand_id
1 'polypeptide(L)'
;MTIAILYEHANFEGDFFVLRSDEMSLADEGWDNKVSSMIVIGGDLNAYKNADYTGETKYFSEGKHYWVGSLWDNEISSVDLWG
;
A
#
# COMPACT_ATOMS: atom_id res chain seq x y z
N MET A 1 7.29 -6.25 -13.98
CA MET A 1 5.91 -6.40 -13.47
C MET A 1 6.00 -6.23 -11.98
N THR A 2 5.44 -5.14 -11.50
CA THR A 2 5.48 -4.74 -10.10
C THR A 2 4.16 -5.13 -9.44
N ILE A 3 4.24 -5.69 -8.24
CA ILE A 3 3.08 -5.99 -7.40
C ILE A 3 3.35 -5.57 -5.96
N ALA A 4 2.30 -5.28 -5.22
CA ALA A 4 2.34 -5.16 -3.78
C ALA A 4 1.31 -6.08 -3.13
N ILE A 5 1.68 -6.71 -2.04
CA ILE A 5 0.75 -7.44 -1.17
C ILE A 5 0.54 -6.57 0.06
N LEU A 6 -0.69 -6.08 0.23
CA LEU A 6 -1.10 -5.22 1.34
C LEU A 6 -1.79 -6.08 2.40
N TYR A 7 -1.58 -5.78 3.66
CA TYR A 7 -2.13 -6.51 4.80
C TYR A 7 -2.83 -5.55 5.77
N GLU A 8 -3.97 -5.99 6.31
CA GLU A 8 -4.77 -5.18 7.24
C GLU A 8 -4.16 -5.06 8.65
N HIS A 9 -3.20 -5.93 8.97
CA HIS A 9 -2.49 -5.89 10.26
C HIS A 9 -0.97 -5.81 10.05
N ALA A 10 -0.28 -5.40 11.11
CA ALA A 10 1.18 -5.40 11.14
C ALA A 10 1.72 -6.83 10.99
N ASN A 11 2.98 -6.96 10.57
CA ASN A 11 3.69 -8.23 10.43
C ASN A 11 3.07 -9.23 9.45
N PHE A 12 2.38 -8.73 8.42
CA PHE A 12 1.76 -9.54 7.35
C PHE A 12 0.64 -10.46 7.83
N GLU A 13 -0.14 -9.98 8.80
CA GLU A 13 -1.28 -10.69 9.38
C GLU A 13 -2.61 -10.11 8.91
N GLY A 14 -3.69 -10.84 9.20
CA GLY A 14 -5.05 -10.50 8.80
C GLY A 14 -5.34 -10.79 7.32
N ASP A 15 -6.44 -10.22 6.84
CA ASP A 15 -6.76 -10.18 5.42
C ASP A 15 -5.65 -9.52 4.60
N PHE A 16 -5.58 -9.89 3.31
CA PHE A 16 -4.60 -9.36 2.38
C PHE A 16 -5.20 -9.06 1.00
N PHE A 17 -4.58 -8.14 0.29
CA PHE A 17 -4.92 -7.77 -1.08
C PHE A 17 -3.68 -7.68 -1.95
N VAL A 18 -3.77 -8.21 -3.15
CA VAL A 18 -2.68 -8.22 -4.12
C VAL A 18 -2.95 -7.12 -5.13
N LEU A 19 -2.25 -6.01 -4.96
CA LEU A 19 -2.28 -4.89 -5.88
C LEU A 19 -1.34 -5.13 -7.06
N ARG A 20 -1.83 -4.85 -8.26
CA ARG A 20 -1.05 -4.87 -9.51
C ARG A 20 -0.98 -3.46 -10.10
N SER A 21 0.05 -3.18 -10.90
CA SER A 21 0.33 -1.83 -11.44
C SER A 21 -0.78 -1.25 -12.33
N ASP A 22 -1.76 -2.04 -12.73
CA ASP A 22 -2.95 -1.64 -13.49
C ASP A 22 -4.17 -1.28 -12.61
N GLU A 23 -4.07 -1.46 -11.29
CA GLU A 23 -5.11 -1.17 -10.30
C GLU A 23 -4.75 0.12 -9.53
N MET A 24 -5.69 1.07 -9.45
CA MET A 24 -5.37 2.48 -9.19
C MET A 24 -5.98 3.07 -7.90
N SER A 25 -6.98 2.44 -7.29
CA SER A 25 -7.69 2.99 -6.12
C SER A 25 -7.96 1.91 -5.08
N LEU A 26 -7.47 2.09 -3.85
CA LEU A 26 -7.76 1.14 -2.76
C LEU A 26 -9.24 1.17 -2.37
N ALA A 27 -9.93 2.30 -2.56
CA ALA A 27 -11.34 2.43 -2.25
C ALA A 27 -12.22 1.54 -3.13
N ASP A 28 -11.90 1.43 -4.42
CA ASP A 28 -12.67 0.63 -5.38
C ASP A 28 -12.63 -0.87 -5.03
N GLU A 29 -11.55 -1.29 -4.36
CA GLU A 29 -11.31 -2.66 -3.91
C GLU A 29 -11.71 -2.88 -2.43
N GLY A 30 -12.24 -1.85 -1.75
CA GLY A 30 -12.64 -1.92 -0.35
C GLY A 30 -11.47 -1.97 0.65
N TRP A 31 -10.30 -1.49 0.25
CA TRP A 31 -9.04 -1.47 0.99
C TRP A 31 -8.59 -0.09 1.48
N ASP A 32 -9.39 0.94 1.23
CA ASP A 32 -9.18 2.28 1.75
C ASP A 32 -9.00 2.27 3.28
N ASN A 33 -7.94 2.90 3.76
CA ASN A 33 -7.69 3.09 5.19
C ASN A 33 -7.62 1.78 6.01
N LYS A 34 -7.04 0.72 5.42
CA LYS A 34 -6.82 -0.58 6.09
C LYS A 34 -5.37 -1.02 6.22
N VAL A 35 -4.46 -0.45 5.44
CA VAL A 35 -3.12 -1.03 5.27
C VAL A 35 -2.25 -0.77 6.52
N SER A 36 -1.71 -1.85 7.09
CA SER A 36 -0.80 -1.83 8.24
C SER A 36 0.59 -2.39 7.92
N SER A 37 0.71 -3.30 6.97
CA SER A 37 2.00 -3.81 6.48
C SER A 37 1.94 -4.19 5.01
N MET A 38 3.10 -4.30 4.34
CA MET A 38 3.14 -4.62 2.91
C MET A 38 4.42 -5.32 2.46
N ILE A 39 4.31 -6.03 1.33
CA ILE A 39 5.45 -6.59 0.60
C ILE A 39 5.43 -6.03 -0.82
N VAL A 40 6.49 -5.34 -1.22
CA VAL A 40 6.65 -4.80 -2.58
C VAL A 40 7.63 -5.69 -3.35
N ILE A 41 7.27 -6.09 -4.57
CA ILE A 41 8.03 -7.04 -5.40
C ILE A 41 8.19 -6.48 -6.81
N GLY A 42 9.44 -6.44 -7.30
CA GLY A 42 9.75 -6.10 -8.69
C GLY A 42 9.72 -4.61 -9.01
N GLY A 43 9.72 -3.74 -8.00
CA GLY A 43 9.67 -2.28 -8.14
C GLY A 43 9.50 -1.59 -6.79
N ASP A 44 9.02 -0.35 -6.82
CA ASP A 44 8.74 0.46 -5.63
C ASP A 44 7.28 0.90 -5.56
N LEU A 45 6.88 1.43 -4.40
CA LEU A 45 5.54 1.93 -4.13
C LEU A 45 5.58 3.32 -3.49
N ASN A 46 4.75 4.22 -3.99
CA ASN A 46 4.33 5.42 -3.25
C ASN A 46 2.95 5.19 -2.63
N ALA A 47 2.82 5.53 -1.35
CA ALA A 47 1.54 5.57 -0.64
C ALA A 47 1.09 7.01 -0.39
N TYR A 48 -0.20 7.25 -0.53
CA TYR A 48 -0.83 8.56 -0.42
C TYR A 48 -1.97 8.49 0.59
N LYS A 49 -2.08 9.53 1.44
CA LYS A 49 -3.15 9.60 2.43
C LYS A 49 -4.53 9.93 1.85
N ASN A 50 -4.57 10.50 0.65
CA ASN A 50 -5.82 10.80 -0.03
C ASN A 50 -5.97 9.91 -1.27
N ALA A 51 -7.19 9.86 -1.79
CA ALA A 51 -7.46 9.31 -3.11
C ALA A 51 -6.73 10.12 -4.22
N ASP A 52 -6.72 9.54 -5.43
CA ASP A 52 -6.19 10.16 -6.66
C ASP A 52 -4.71 10.58 -6.57
N TYR A 53 -3.91 9.88 -5.77
CA TYR A 53 -2.46 10.09 -5.62
C TYR A 53 -2.09 11.48 -5.06
N THR A 54 -2.85 11.95 -4.08
CA THR A 54 -2.68 13.29 -3.48
C THR A 54 -2.44 13.25 -1.97
N GLY A 55 -2.09 14.41 -1.39
CA GLY A 55 -1.89 14.55 0.05
C GLY A 55 -0.47 14.20 0.51
N GLU A 56 -0.33 13.87 1.79
CA GLU A 56 0.94 13.38 2.33
C GLU A 56 1.35 12.11 1.59
N THR A 57 2.65 11.97 1.29
CA THR A 57 3.21 10.86 0.51
C THR A 57 4.31 10.15 1.29
N LYS A 58 4.34 8.82 1.21
CA LYS A 58 5.41 8.00 1.77
C LYS A 58 5.88 6.95 0.77
N TYR A 59 7.19 6.85 0.66
CA TYR A 59 7.86 5.92 -0.24
C TYR A 59 8.20 4.59 0.46
N PHE A 60 7.99 3.49 -0.25
CA PHE A 60 8.37 2.14 0.13
C PHE A 60 9.14 1.49 -1.02
N SER A 61 10.41 1.14 -0.77
CA SER A 61 11.22 0.42 -1.76
C SER A 61 10.76 -1.04 -1.89
N GLU A 62 11.26 -1.75 -2.90
CA GLU A 62 11.18 -3.21 -2.96
C GLU A 62 11.55 -3.85 -1.61
N GLY A 63 10.78 -4.86 -1.20
CA GLY A 63 11.03 -5.63 0.01
C GLY A 63 9.86 -5.72 0.97
N LYS A 64 10.17 -6.14 2.20
CA LYS A 64 9.19 -6.42 3.27
C LYS A 64 9.12 -5.25 4.23
N HIS A 65 7.93 -4.67 4.37
CA HIS A 65 7.62 -3.58 5.31
C HIS A 65 6.64 -4.09 6.36
N TYR A 66 7.16 -4.62 7.47
CA TYR A 66 6.38 -5.23 8.54
C TYR A 66 5.45 -4.23 9.27
N TRP A 67 5.67 -2.93 9.08
CA TRP A 67 4.85 -1.87 9.65
C TRP A 67 4.94 -0.60 8.80
N VAL A 68 3.80 0.00 8.47
CA VAL A 68 3.74 1.26 7.71
C VAL A 68 4.04 2.50 8.56
N GLY A 69 4.07 2.38 9.89
CA GLY A 69 4.32 3.48 10.81
C GLY A 69 3.04 4.07 11.41
N SER A 70 3.11 4.60 12.63
CA SER A 70 1.93 5.06 13.38
C SER A 70 1.18 6.23 12.75
N LEU A 71 1.83 7.03 11.91
CA LEU A 71 1.19 8.15 11.19
C LEU A 71 0.50 7.72 9.88
N TRP A 72 0.64 6.45 9.51
CA TRP A 72 0.27 5.88 8.21
C TRP A 72 -0.63 4.65 8.32
N ASP A 73 -0.71 4.06 9.50
CA ASP A 73 -1.58 2.91 9.79
C ASP A 73 -3.04 3.30 9.62
N ASN A 74 -3.77 2.55 8.78
CA ASN A 74 -5.16 2.85 8.43
C ASN A 74 -5.39 4.25 7.84
N GLU A 75 -4.37 4.82 7.20
CA GLU A 75 -4.44 6.18 6.63
C GLU A 75 -4.08 6.19 5.13
N ILE A 76 -3.87 5.03 4.49
CA ILE A 76 -3.49 4.94 3.08
C ILE A 76 -4.75 4.76 2.22
N SER A 77 -4.95 5.68 1.27
CA SER A 77 -6.12 5.70 0.38
C SER A 77 -5.79 5.41 -1.09
N SER A 78 -4.61 5.78 -1.56
CA SER A 78 -4.16 5.44 -2.91
C SER A 78 -2.66 5.14 -2.95
N VAL A 79 -2.25 4.40 -3.96
CA VAL A 79 -0.90 3.86 -4.10
C VAL A 79 -0.51 3.81 -5.57
N ASP A 80 0.72 4.21 -5.88
CA ASP A 80 1.29 4.15 -7.22
C ASP A 80 2.48 3.18 -7.23
N LEU A 81 2.52 2.29 -8.22
CA LEU A 81 3.55 1.26 -8.39
C LEU A 81 4.37 1.55 -9.64
N TRP A 82 5.70 1.48 -9.54
CA TRP A 82 6.58 1.60 -10.70
C TRP A 82 7.78 0.65 -10.62
N GLY A 83 8.29 0.23 -11.79
CA GLY A 83 9.41 -0.72 -11.92
C GLY A 83 9.45 -1.43 -13.27
#